data_AF-A0A8B7J7G6-F1
#
_entry.id   AF-A0A8B7J7G6-F1
#
_cell.length_a   1.000
_cell.length_b   1.000
_cell.length_c   1.000
_cell.angle_alpha   90.00
_cell.angle_beta   90.00
_cell.angle_gamma   90.00
#
_symmetry.space_group_name_H-M   'P 1'
#
loop_
_entity.id
_entity.type
_entity.pdbx_description
1 polymer ?
#
loop_
_entity_poly.entity_id
_entity_poly.type
_entity_poly.pdbx_seq_one_letter_code
_entity_poly.pdbx_strand_id
1 'polypeptide(L)'
;MDRLKCNLATVTAKCSELENRASTFQASQEAVTDSTGSPANLNEVEKQLKDALEKNQQWLLYDQQREAYVRGLLGRIFELEQKSEVVNQQHATESSAEGPLQEEKQKYYDQLLLTAKRDLETERCTITQLKSELNEFKKKYEETQREIMSLNALLQSQQAVEMKTLENENKIKGDKLQRLKQENEIIKGQFREEKKKSDDLLSQVQLLRKSLLKQQEEHTRIALLEQQIQICTTDFENEKLDRQNLQHQLNKVLKELRKAREQITRLEPLKLQESGRMEPQEGLQAAFEEKMTVYDRSPSLKRSNLLDESFLECPKCKMQYPTSQHRELLAHIDFCTA
;
A
#
# COMPACT_ATOMS: atom_id res chain seq x y z
N MET A 1 96.24 79.73 -18.10
CA MET A 1 95.11 80.66 -17.82
C MET A 1 93.76 79.98 -18.06
N ASP A 2 93.68 78.96 -18.92
CA ASP A 2 92.41 78.31 -19.33
C ASP A 2 91.75 77.45 -18.25
N ARG A 3 92.54 76.87 -17.33
CA ARG A 3 92.00 76.09 -16.21
C ARG A 3 91.18 76.94 -15.23
N LEU A 4 91.58 78.20 -15.03
CA LEU A 4 90.82 79.16 -14.22
C LEU A 4 89.53 79.58 -14.94
N LYS A 5 89.56 79.76 -16.27
CA LYS A 5 88.35 80.03 -17.06
C LYS A 5 87.35 78.87 -17.03
N CYS A 6 87.80 77.62 -17.16
CA CYS A 6 86.93 76.45 -17.02
C CYS A 6 86.31 76.34 -15.63
N ASN A 7 87.09 76.59 -14.58
CA ASN A 7 86.57 76.54 -13.21
C ASN A 7 85.55 77.66 -12.95
N LEU A 8 85.80 78.88 -13.46
CA LEU A 8 84.87 79.98 -13.32
C LEU A 8 83.56 79.69 -14.07
N ALA A 9 83.64 79.20 -15.31
CA ALA A 9 82.46 78.79 -16.07
C ALA A 9 81.66 77.69 -15.36
N THR A 10 82.35 76.73 -14.73
CA THR A 10 81.71 75.66 -13.96
C THR A 10 81.01 76.18 -12.71
N VAL A 11 81.60 77.14 -12.00
CA VAL A 11 80.99 77.76 -10.82
C VAL A 11 79.81 78.65 -11.22
N THR A 12 79.95 79.44 -12.28
CA THR A 12 78.84 80.27 -12.79
C THR A 12 77.66 79.41 -13.23
N ALA A 13 77.89 78.29 -13.92
CA ALA A 13 76.82 77.36 -14.29
C ALA A 13 76.09 76.79 -13.06
N LYS A 14 76.83 76.42 -12.00
CA LYS A 14 76.24 75.91 -10.75
C LYS A 14 75.47 76.98 -9.98
N CYS A 15 75.91 78.23 -10.00
CA CYS A 15 75.18 79.33 -9.36
C CYS A 15 73.85 79.60 -10.08
N SER A 16 73.84 79.61 -11.43
CA SER A 16 72.60 79.74 -12.20
C SER A 16 71.62 78.58 -11.99
N GLU A 17 72.13 77.36 -11.81
CA GLU A 17 71.30 76.18 -11.51
C GLU A 17 70.62 76.27 -10.13
N LEU A 18 71.33 76.81 -9.13
CA LEU A 18 70.79 77.03 -7.79
C LEU A 18 69.76 78.17 -7.76
N GLU A 19 69.99 79.24 -8.52
CA GLU A 19 69.08 80.39 -8.63
C GLU A 19 67.77 80.03 -9.34
N ASN A 20 67.84 79.16 -10.36
CA ASN A 20 66.65 78.59 -11.01
C ASN A 20 65.87 77.65 -10.08
N ARG A 21 66.57 76.85 -9.25
CA ARG A 21 65.91 76.03 -8.20
C ARG A 21 65.22 76.91 -7.17
N ALA A 22 65.85 77.98 -6.70
CA ALA A 22 65.27 78.91 -5.74
C ALA A 22 64.03 79.63 -6.31
N SER A 23 64.08 80.07 -7.57
CA SER A 23 62.93 80.67 -8.26
C SER A 23 61.77 79.69 -8.46
N THR A 24 62.06 78.40 -8.66
CA THR A 24 61.05 77.33 -8.75
C THR A 24 60.37 77.07 -7.40
N PHE A 25 61.06 77.31 -6.27
CA PHE A 25 60.49 77.23 -4.93
C PHE A 25 59.63 78.45 -4.54
N GLN A 26 59.91 79.65 -5.08
CA GLN A 26 59.05 80.83 -4.87
C GLN A 26 57.78 80.78 -5.74
N ALA A 27 57.88 80.34 -7.00
CA ALA A 27 56.71 80.18 -7.88
C ALA A 27 55.75 79.06 -7.45
N SER A 28 56.22 78.08 -6.66
CA SER A 28 55.37 77.04 -6.06
C SER A 28 54.78 77.44 -4.70
N GLN A 29 55.24 78.54 -4.09
CA GLN A 29 54.71 79.09 -2.84
C GLN A 29 53.64 80.17 -3.06
N GLU A 30 53.65 80.86 -4.22
CA GLU A 30 52.62 81.83 -4.62
C GLU A 30 51.36 81.20 -5.24
N ALA A 31 51.38 79.90 -5.57
CA ALA A 31 50.21 79.19 -6.13
C ALA A 31 49.27 78.56 -5.07
N VAL A 32 49.53 78.72 -3.76
CA VAL A 32 48.76 78.09 -2.67
C VAL A 32 48.11 79.11 -1.71
N THR A 33 48.15 80.41 -2.02
CA THR A 33 47.53 81.45 -1.16
C THR A 33 46.14 81.90 -1.61
N ASP A 34 45.57 81.34 -2.67
CA ASP A 34 44.17 81.58 -3.05
C ASP A 34 43.34 80.30 -2.99
N SER A 35 42.89 79.96 -1.78
CA SER A 35 41.64 79.19 -1.58
C SER A 35 41.13 79.40 -0.16
N THR A 36 40.18 80.32 -0.05
CA THR A 36 39.08 80.40 0.94
C THR A 36 39.00 79.21 1.91
N GLY A 37 39.67 79.33 3.06
CA GLY A 37 39.57 78.38 4.16
C GLY A 37 38.23 78.53 4.88
N SER A 38 37.32 77.57 4.68
CA SER A 38 36.12 77.39 5.50
C SER A 38 36.49 77.38 7.01
N PRO A 39 35.69 77.98 7.91
CA PRO A 39 35.97 78.03 9.35
C PRO A 39 36.17 76.65 10.00
N ALA A 40 35.69 75.58 9.36
CA ALA A 40 35.96 74.20 9.79
C ALA A 40 37.45 73.80 9.63
N ASN A 41 38.16 74.29 8.60
CA ASN A 41 39.59 73.99 8.38
C ASN A 41 40.50 74.75 9.35
N LEU A 42 40.18 76.00 9.67
CA LEU A 42 40.97 76.80 10.63
C LEU A 42 40.88 76.23 12.05
N ASN A 43 39.67 75.80 12.46
CA ASN A 43 39.45 75.15 13.75
C ASN A 43 40.17 73.79 13.85
N GLU A 44 40.25 73.03 12.75
CA GLU A 44 40.96 71.76 12.71
C GLU A 44 42.48 71.97 12.82
N VAL A 45 43.05 72.98 12.15
CA VAL A 45 44.48 73.33 12.31
C VAL A 45 44.78 73.85 13.72
N GLU A 46 43.90 74.66 14.32
CA GLU A 46 44.09 75.12 15.71
C GLU A 46 44.06 73.94 16.69
N LYS A 47 43.16 72.97 16.47
CA LYS A 47 43.09 71.74 17.27
C LYS A 47 44.33 70.88 17.10
N GLN A 48 44.83 70.71 15.88
CA GLN A 48 46.07 69.99 15.61
C GLN A 48 47.29 70.67 16.23
N LEU A 49 47.32 72.02 16.24
CA LEU A 49 48.40 72.76 16.89
C LEU A 49 48.37 72.59 18.41
N LYS A 50 47.20 72.61 19.03
CA LYS A 50 47.05 72.34 20.48
C LYS A 50 47.49 70.92 20.82
N ASP A 51 47.08 69.91 20.04
CA ASP A 51 47.51 68.53 20.22
C ASP A 51 49.03 68.36 20.02
N ALA A 52 49.62 69.04 19.03
CA ALA A 52 51.07 69.04 18.81
C ALA A 52 51.83 69.71 19.97
N LEU A 53 51.31 70.81 20.52
CA LEU A 53 51.89 71.49 21.68
C LEU A 53 51.82 70.62 22.94
N GLU A 54 50.68 69.96 23.17
CA GLU A 54 50.51 69.03 24.30
C GLU A 54 51.47 67.85 24.19
N LYS A 55 51.58 67.23 23.01
CA LYS A 55 52.54 66.15 22.74
C LYS A 55 53.98 66.61 22.92
N ASN A 56 54.34 67.81 22.45
CA ASN A 56 55.68 68.36 22.67
C ASN A 56 55.98 68.55 24.16
N GLN A 57 55.00 68.97 24.95
CA GLN A 57 55.16 69.11 26.40
C GLN A 57 55.32 67.75 27.09
N GLN A 58 54.57 66.73 26.65
CA GLN A 58 54.74 65.35 27.12
C GLN A 58 56.13 64.79 26.75
N TRP A 59 56.60 65.03 25.52
CA TRP A 59 57.94 64.62 25.09
C TRP A 59 59.05 65.28 25.91
N LEU A 60 58.90 66.57 26.25
CA LEU A 60 59.86 67.27 27.09
C LEU A 60 59.94 66.66 28.50
N LEU A 61 58.79 66.34 29.10
CA LEU A 61 58.75 65.69 30.42
C LEU A 61 59.37 64.29 30.38
N TYR A 62 59.06 63.52 29.33
CA TYR A 62 59.67 62.20 29.12
C TYR A 62 61.19 62.30 28.95
N ASP A 63 61.67 63.27 28.18
CA ASP A 63 63.10 63.50 27.97
C ASP A 63 63.81 63.85 29.29
N GLN A 64 63.24 64.76 30.08
CA GLN A 64 63.77 65.10 31.41
C GLN A 64 63.80 63.90 32.36
N GLN A 65 62.74 63.08 32.37
CA GLN A 65 62.69 61.87 33.18
C GLN A 65 63.73 60.84 32.73
N ARG A 66 63.88 60.64 31.41
CA ARG A 66 64.90 59.76 30.84
C ARG A 66 66.29 60.23 31.23
N GLU A 67 66.58 61.53 31.11
CA GLU A 67 67.87 62.07 31.51
C GLU A 67 68.14 61.92 33.01
N ALA A 68 67.15 62.15 33.86
CA ALA A 68 67.28 61.95 35.31
C ALA A 68 67.55 60.47 35.65
N TYR A 69 66.86 59.54 34.99
CA TYR A 69 67.08 58.11 35.16
C TYR A 69 68.49 57.68 34.70
N VAL A 70 68.94 58.16 33.53
CA VAL A 70 70.30 57.87 33.03
C VAL A 70 71.35 58.45 33.97
N ARG A 71 71.18 59.68 34.47
CA ARG A 71 72.08 60.28 35.47
C ARG A 71 72.11 59.44 36.76
N GLY A 72 70.96 58.94 37.22
CA GLY A 72 70.88 58.03 38.36
C GLY A 72 71.58 56.69 38.14
N LEU A 73 71.41 56.09 36.96
CA LEU A 73 72.12 54.86 36.58
C LEU A 73 73.64 55.07 36.53
N LEU A 74 74.11 56.17 35.94
CA LEU A 74 75.53 56.49 35.90
C LEU A 74 76.11 56.68 37.30
N GLY A 75 75.39 57.37 38.19
CA GLY A 75 75.78 57.48 39.61
C GLY A 75 75.88 56.11 40.30
N ARG A 76 74.91 55.22 40.04
CA ARG A 76 74.92 53.88 40.62
C ARG A 76 76.04 53.00 40.06
N ILE A 77 76.32 53.09 38.76
CA ILE A 77 77.44 52.40 38.13
C ILE A 77 78.75 52.87 38.78
N PHE A 78 78.94 54.18 38.92
CA PHE A 78 80.12 54.75 39.57
C PHE A 78 80.29 54.27 41.02
N GLU A 79 79.22 54.24 41.83
CA GLU A 79 79.25 53.69 43.18
C GLU A 79 79.66 52.21 43.22
N LEU A 80 79.16 51.42 42.28
CA LEU A 80 79.46 49.99 42.19
C LEU A 80 80.90 49.75 41.71
N GLU A 81 81.38 50.54 40.76
CA GLU A 81 82.76 50.51 40.29
C GLU A 81 83.73 50.83 41.43
N GLN A 82 83.46 51.90 42.21
CA GLN A 82 84.27 52.24 43.38
C GLN A 82 84.29 51.11 44.41
N LYS A 83 83.13 50.50 44.70
CA LYS A 83 83.06 49.35 45.62
C LYS A 83 83.85 48.15 45.09
N SER A 84 83.78 47.88 43.79
CA SER A 84 84.56 46.81 43.16
C SER A 84 86.07 47.09 43.23
N GLU A 85 86.50 48.34 43.09
CA GLU A 85 87.90 48.74 43.23
C GLU A 85 88.42 48.57 44.65
N VAL A 86 87.62 48.92 45.67
CA VAL A 86 87.98 48.67 47.08
C VAL A 86 88.06 47.17 47.38
N VAL A 87 87.12 46.37 46.87
CA VAL A 87 87.13 44.90 47.03
C VAL A 87 88.31 44.25 46.31
N ASN A 88 88.66 44.72 45.11
CA ASN A 88 89.85 44.25 44.39
C ASN A 88 91.16 44.63 45.08
N GLN A 89 91.24 45.81 45.71
CA GLN A 89 92.40 46.19 46.52
C GLN A 89 92.52 45.35 47.81
N GLN A 90 91.40 44.96 48.42
CA GLN A 90 91.40 44.01 49.55
C GLN A 90 91.88 42.61 49.12
N HIS A 91 91.40 42.10 47.98
CA HIS A 91 91.84 40.79 47.45
C HIS A 91 93.30 40.78 46.95
N ALA A 92 93.85 41.90 46.49
CA ALA A 92 95.25 41.99 46.09
C ALA A 92 96.22 41.79 47.27
N THR A 93 95.78 42.13 48.50
CA THR A 93 96.61 42.07 49.72
C THR A 93 96.59 40.69 50.40
N GLU A 94 95.58 39.85 50.10
CA GLU A 94 95.41 38.50 50.69
C GLU A 94 95.89 37.35 49.79
N SER A 95 96.31 37.63 48.55
CA SER A 95 96.66 36.61 47.54
C SER A 95 97.95 35.80 47.80
N SER A 96 98.60 35.95 48.96
CA SER A 96 99.87 35.28 49.26
C SER A 96 99.76 34.08 50.23
N ALA A 97 98.54 33.65 50.62
CA ALA A 97 98.38 32.62 51.65
C ALA A 97 97.29 31.54 51.41
N GLU A 98 96.87 31.27 50.16
CA GLU A 98 95.72 30.35 49.89
C GLU A 98 96.03 29.09 49.06
N GLY A 99 97.29 28.66 48.94
CA GLY A 99 97.65 27.45 48.18
C GLY A 99 96.84 26.18 48.54
N PRO A 100 96.62 25.84 49.83
CA PRO A 100 95.86 24.65 50.23
C PRO A 100 94.34 24.78 50.05
N LEU A 101 93.76 25.95 50.34
CA LEU A 101 92.31 26.22 50.25
C LEU A 101 91.81 26.29 48.80
N GLN A 102 92.68 26.67 47.87
CA GLN A 102 92.35 26.74 46.45
C GLN A 102 92.27 25.34 45.81
N GLU A 103 93.08 24.39 46.26
CA GLU A 103 93.10 23.01 45.77
C GLU A 103 91.87 22.20 46.22
N GLU A 104 91.35 22.45 47.42
CA GLU A 104 90.09 21.86 47.91
C GLU A 104 88.86 22.42 47.20
N LYS A 105 88.83 23.73 46.90
CA LYS A 105 87.80 24.32 46.03
C LYS A 105 87.85 23.71 44.63
N GLN A 106 89.04 23.55 44.06
CA GLN A 106 89.24 22.91 42.74
C GLN A 106 88.65 21.49 42.73
N LYS A 107 88.98 20.67 43.73
CA LYS A 107 88.46 19.30 43.88
C LYS A 107 86.92 19.26 44.00
N TYR A 108 86.33 20.20 44.75
CA TYR A 108 84.88 20.31 44.86
C TYR A 108 84.21 20.62 43.51
N TYR A 109 84.73 21.59 42.76
CA TYR A 109 84.20 21.94 41.44
C TYR A 109 84.39 20.82 40.41
N ASP A 110 85.55 20.16 40.43
CA ASP A 110 85.81 19.01 39.57
C ASP A 110 84.85 17.86 39.87
N GLN A 111 84.58 17.58 41.15
CA GLN A 111 83.62 16.55 41.55
C GLN A 111 82.17 16.90 41.20
N LEU A 112 81.79 18.18 41.31
CA LEU A 112 80.47 18.66 40.86
C LEU A 112 80.31 18.52 39.34
N LEU A 113 81.32 18.91 38.57
CA LEU A 113 81.34 18.74 37.11
C LEU A 113 81.27 17.27 36.70
N LEU A 114 81.98 16.39 37.41
CA LEU A 114 81.97 14.97 37.13
C LEU A 114 80.60 14.34 37.41
N THR A 115 79.93 14.78 38.47
CA THR A 115 78.57 14.37 38.81
C THR A 115 77.57 14.86 37.76
N ALA A 116 77.60 16.16 37.42
CA ALA A 116 76.74 16.73 36.38
C ALA A 116 76.95 16.06 35.01
N LYS A 117 78.18 15.69 34.65
CA LYS A 117 78.47 14.92 33.43
C LYS A 117 77.85 13.53 33.47
N ARG A 118 77.96 12.83 34.61
CA ARG A 118 77.35 11.50 34.78
C ARG A 118 75.83 11.60 34.65
N ASP A 119 75.22 12.56 35.32
CA ASP A 119 73.77 12.75 35.32
C ASP A 119 73.27 13.10 33.91
N LEU A 120 73.95 14.01 33.21
CA LEU A 120 73.65 14.34 31.82
C LEU A 120 73.75 13.11 30.89
N GLU A 121 74.74 12.25 31.10
CA GLU A 121 74.88 11.02 30.32
C GLU A 121 73.76 10.01 30.64
N THR A 122 73.35 9.88 31.91
CA THR A 122 72.19 9.07 32.28
C THR A 122 70.90 9.58 31.64
N GLU A 123 70.67 10.91 31.63
CA GLU A 123 69.52 11.52 30.96
C GLU A 123 69.57 11.32 29.44
N ARG A 124 70.75 11.33 28.83
CA ARG A 124 70.89 11.01 27.39
C ARG A 124 70.53 9.56 27.10
N CYS A 125 70.94 8.63 27.95
CA CYS A 125 70.56 7.22 27.83
C CYS A 125 69.04 7.04 27.99
N THR A 126 68.41 7.66 29.00
CA THR A 126 66.95 7.56 29.22
C THR A 126 66.18 8.18 28.06
N ILE A 127 66.57 9.36 27.57
CA ILE A 127 65.96 10.00 26.39
C ILE A 127 66.04 9.08 25.17
N THR A 128 67.18 8.42 24.94
CA THR A 128 67.36 7.52 23.81
C THR A 128 66.44 6.30 23.92
N GLN A 129 66.33 5.71 25.10
CA GLN A 129 65.43 4.59 25.38
C GLN A 129 63.96 4.98 25.18
N LEU A 130 63.50 6.09 25.76
CA LEU A 130 62.13 6.57 25.61
C LEU A 130 61.78 6.89 24.16
N LYS A 131 62.74 7.41 23.38
CA LYS A 131 62.56 7.63 21.93
C LYS A 131 62.36 6.32 21.17
N SER A 132 63.11 5.27 21.49
CA SER A 132 62.89 3.95 20.88
C SER A 132 61.52 3.38 21.24
N GLU A 133 61.13 3.44 22.52
CA GLU A 133 59.83 2.95 22.98
C GLU A 133 58.67 3.72 22.31
N LEU A 134 58.75 5.05 22.24
CA LEU A 134 57.76 5.88 21.55
C LEU A 134 57.63 5.50 20.07
N ASN A 135 58.75 5.23 19.39
CA ASN A 135 58.74 4.82 18.00
C ASN A 135 58.12 3.42 17.80
N GLU A 136 58.36 2.49 18.73
CA GLU A 136 57.69 1.18 18.72
C GLU A 136 56.18 1.31 18.93
N PHE A 137 55.74 2.13 19.90
CA PHE A 137 54.31 2.37 20.12
C PHE A 137 53.66 3.01 18.91
N LYS A 138 54.32 3.98 18.26
CA LYS A 138 53.83 4.61 17.03
C LYS A 138 53.65 3.58 15.91
N LYS A 139 54.63 2.70 15.70
CA LYS A 139 54.55 1.63 14.69
C LYS A 139 53.39 0.67 14.98
N LYS A 140 53.22 0.24 16.23
CA LYS A 140 52.09 -0.62 16.65
C LYS A 140 50.74 0.07 16.45
N TYR A 141 50.65 1.36 16.74
CA TYR A 141 49.45 2.15 16.50
C TYR A 141 49.11 2.23 15.00
N GLU A 142 50.10 2.48 14.14
CA GLU A 142 49.91 2.52 12.69
C GLU A 142 49.53 1.14 12.10
N GLU A 143 50.07 0.06 12.66
CA GLU A 143 49.69 -1.33 12.30
C GLU A 143 48.25 -1.63 12.68
N THR A 144 47.87 -1.39 13.94
CA THR A 144 46.50 -1.58 14.43
C THR A 144 45.50 -0.69 13.70
N GLN A 145 45.85 0.55 13.38
CA GLN A 145 45.01 1.43 12.57
C GLN A 145 44.76 0.85 11.15
N ARG A 146 45.80 0.29 10.51
CA ARG A 146 45.65 -0.38 9.20
C ARG A 146 44.78 -1.63 9.29
N GLU A 147 44.93 -2.42 10.35
CA GLU A 147 44.07 -3.59 10.59
C GLU A 147 42.61 -3.21 10.81
N ILE A 148 42.34 -2.16 11.58
CA ILE A 148 40.97 -1.64 11.76
C ILE A 148 40.38 -1.19 10.41
N MET A 149 41.16 -0.50 9.58
CA MET A 149 40.72 -0.09 8.25
C MET A 149 40.43 -1.29 7.34
N SER A 150 41.28 -2.32 7.34
CA SER A 150 41.08 -3.51 6.51
C SER A 150 39.87 -4.33 6.97
N LEU A 151 39.68 -4.49 8.28
CA LEU A 151 38.52 -5.17 8.87
C LEU A 151 37.22 -4.41 8.57
N ASN A 152 37.23 -3.08 8.66
CA ASN A 152 36.06 -2.26 8.29
C ASN A 152 35.71 -2.40 6.81
N ALA A 153 36.71 -2.39 5.93
CA ALA A 153 36.48 -2.60 4.49
C ALA A 153 35.90 -3.99 4.20
N LEU A 154 36.39 -5.02 4.90
CA LEU A 154 35.87 -6.38 4.78
C LEU A 154 34.43 -6.48 5.28
N LEU A 155 34.13 -5.87 6.42
CA LEU A 155 32.78 -5.84 7.00
C LEU A 155 31.78 -5.15 6.06
N GLN A 156 32.15 -4.00 5.50
CA GLN A 156 31.32 -3.28 4.52
C GLN A 156 31.09 -4.12 3.25
N SER A 157 32.13 -4.80 2.76
CA SER A 157 32.02 -5.70 1.62
C SER A 157 31.07 -6.87 1.92
N GLN A 158 31.18 -7.48 3.10
CA GLN A 158 30.32 -8.58 3.52
C GLN A 158 28.85 -8.13 3.65
N GLN A 159 28.60 -6.98 4.28
CA GLN A 159 27.26 -6.40 4.39
C GLN A 159 26.65 -6.12 3.00
N ALA A 160 27.43 -5.62 2.05
CA ALA A 160 26.96 -5.39 0.69
C ALA A 160 26.59 -6.69 -0.04
N VAL A 161 27.39 -7.76 0.13
CA VAL A 161 27.10 -9.08 -0.44
C VAL A 161 25.85 -9.69 0.19
N GLU A 162 25.70 -9.60 1.51
CA GLU A 162 24.52 -10.09 2.23
C GLU A 162 23.25 -9.36 1.80
N MET A 163 23.28 -8.01 1.73
CA MET A 163 22.15 -7.22 1.23
C MET A 163 21.76 -7.62 -0.20
N LYS A 164 22.74 -7.78 -1.09
CA LYS A 164 22.48 -8.19 -2.48
C LYS A 164 21.89 -9.60 -2.58
N THR A 165 22.33 -10.49 -1.70
CA THR A 165 21.81 -11.87 -1.63
C THR A 165 20.35 -11.86 -1.18
N LEU A 166 20.05 -11.10 -0.12
CA LEU A 166 18.68 -10.93 0.39
C LEU A 166 17.75 -10.28 -0.64
N GLU A 167 18.23 -9.27 -1.36
CA GLU A 167 17.49 -8.63 -2.46
C GLU A 167 17.15 -9.63 -3.56
N ASN A 168 18.12 -10.43 -4.00
CA ASN A 168 17.91 -11.48 -5.00
C ASN A 168 16.91 -12.54 -4.52
N GLU A 169 17.03 -12.99 -3.27
CA GLU A 169 16.05 -13.92 -2.68
C GLU A 169 14.64 -13.34 -2.65
N ASN A 170 14.51 -12.08 -2.23
CA ASN A 170 13.22 -11.39 -2.17
C ASN A 170 12.60 -11.26 -3.57
N LYS A 171 13.42 -10.97 -4.58
CA LYS A 171 12.99 -10.95 -5.98
C LYS A 171 12.48 -12.32 -6.43
N ILE A 172 13.24 -13.39 -6.17
CA ILE A 172 12.84 -14.77 -6.52
C ILE A 172 11.53 -15.17 -5.81
N LYS A 173 11.41 -14.83 -4.51
CA LYS A 173 10.18 -15.08 -3.72
C LYS A 173 9.01 -14.30 -4.30
N GLY A 174 9.21 -13.04 -4.70
CA GLY A 174 8.21 -12.20 -5.37
C GLY A 174 7.73 -12.80 -6.69
N ASP A 175 8.65 -13.21 -7.57
CA ASP A 175 8.33 -13.85 -8.86
C ASP A 175 7.54 -15.16 -8.65
N LYS A 176 7.92 -15.96 -7.65
CA LYS A 176 7.21 -17.20 -7.29
C LYS A 176 5.79 -16.90 -6.80
N LEU A 177 5.60 -15.89 -5.96
CA LEU A 177 4.27 -15.46 -5.50
C LEU A 177 3.41 -15.00 -6.66
N GLN A 178 3.96 -14.26 -7.61
CA GLN A 178 3.24 -13.81 -8.80
C GLN A 178 2.79 -14.99 -9.68
N ARG A 179 3.65 -15.97 -9.93
CA ARG A 179 3.30 -17.19 -10.67
C ARG A 179 2.17 -17.96 -9.98
N LEU A 180 2.32 -18.23 -8.68
CA LEU A 180 1.28 -18.93 -7.90
C LEU A 180 -0.05 -18.18 -7.88
N LYS A 181 -0.01 -16.84 -7.86
CA LYS A 181 -1.21 -16.01 -7.95
C LYS A 181 -1.90 -16.18 -9.30
N GLN A 182 -1.15 -16.18 -10.40
CA GLN A 182 -1.69 -16.40 -11.74
C GLN A 182 -2.28 -17.82 -11.88
N GLU A 183 -1.56 -18.85 -11.43
CA GLU A 183 -2.05 -20.23 -11.41
C GLU A 183 -3.34 -20.37 -10.61
N ASN A 184 -3.43 -19.74 -9.43
CA ASN A 184 -4.65 -19.73 -8.63
C ASN A 184 -5.83 -19.08 -9.37
N GLU A 185 -5.61 -17.96 -10.06
CA GLU A 185 -6.68 -17.32 -10.82
C GLU A 185 -7.15 -18.17 -12.02
N ILE A 186 -6.22 -18.87 -12.68
CA ILE A 186 -6.55 -19.84 -13.73
C ILE A 186 -7.40 -20.99 -13.17
N ILE A 187 -6.97 -21.61 -12.07
CA ILE A 187 -7.68 -22.71 -11.42
C ILE A 187 -9.07 -22.27 -10.96
N LYS A 188 -9.20 -21.07 -10.37
CA LYS A 188 -10.51 -20.50 -10.02
C LYS A 188 -11.41 -20.31 -11.24
N GLY A 189 -10.85 -19.90 -12.37
CA GLY A 189 -11.56 -19.80 -13.64
C GLY A 189 -12.12 -21.14 -14.08
N GLN A 190 -11.26 -22.16 -14.18
CA GLN A 190 -11.64 -23.53 -14.54
C GLN A 190 -12.69 -24.11 -13.60
N PHE A 191 -12.55 -23.88 -12.29
CA PHE A 191 -13.53 -24.32 -11.31
C PHE A 191 -14.91 -23.70 -11.53
N ARG A 192 -15.00 -22.41 -11.87
CA ARG A 192 -16.28 -21.76 -12.20
C ARG A 192 -16.91 -22.36 -13.46
N GLU A 193 -16.10 -22.66 -14.47
CA GLU A 193 -16.57 -23.27 -15.71
C GLU A 193 -17.10 -24.69 -15.47
N GLU A 194 -16.35 -25.53 -14.74
CA GLU A 194 -16.81 -26.87 -14.37
C GLU A 194 -18.05 -26.85 -13.49
N LYS A 195 -18.14 -25.89 -12.57
CA LYS A 195 -19.36 -25.69 -11.78
C LYS A 195 -20.56 -25.37 -12.68
N LYS A 196 -20.40 -24.46 -13.65
CA LYS A 196 -21.45 -24.14 -14.61
C LYS A 196 -21.87 -25.36 -15.43
N LYS A 197 -20.90 -26.13 -15.96
CA LYS A 197 -21.18 -27.37 -16.70
C LYS A 197 -21.95 -28.38 -15.84
N SER A 198 -21.58 -28.51 -14.57
CA SER A 198 -22.28 -29.38 -13.62
C SER A 198 -23.73 -28.93 -13.40
N ASP A 199 -23.95 -27.63 -13.21
CA ASP A 199 -25.30 -27.06 -13.05
C ASP A 199 -26.16 -27.24 -14.33
N ASP A 200 -25.57 -27.08 -15.51
CA ASP A 200 -26.21 -27.31 -16.80
C ASP A 200 -26.58 -28.80 -16.98
N LEU A 201 -25.69 -29.72 -16.60
CA LEU A 201 -25.94 -31.16 -16.66
C LEU A 201 -27.04 -31.57 -15.66
N LEU A 202 -27.01 -31.02 -14.45
CA LEU A 202 -28.06 -31.24 -13.45
C LEU A 202 -29.43 -30.82 -13.99
N SER A 203 -29.50 -29.66 -14.65
CA SER A 203 -30.74 -29.17 -15.27
C SER A 203 -31.25 -30.12 -16.36
N GLN A 204 -30.36 -30.67 -17.19
CA GLN A 204 -30.70 -31.68 -18.20
C GLN A 204 -31.23 -32.98 -17.56
N VAL A 205 -30.55 -33.48 -16.52
CA VAL A 205 -30.99 -34.69 -15.80
C VAL A 205 -32.37 -34.50 -15.17
N GLN A 206 -32.65 -33.32 -14.60
CA GLN A 206 -33.96 -33.00 -14.05
C GLN A 206 -35.05 -32.97 -15.13
N LEU A 207 -34.76 -32.42 -16.31
CA LEU A 207 -35.68 -32.40 -17.44
C LEU A 207 -36.00 -33.83 -17.92
N LEU A 208 -34.97 -34.66 -18.09
CA LEU A 208 -35.14 -36.06 -18.49
C LEU A 208 -35.96 -36.84 -17.48
N ARG A 209 -35.71 -36.65 -16.18
CA ARG A 209 -36.50 -37.28 -15.11
C ARG A 209 -37.98 -36.89 -15.18
N LYS A 210 -38.28 -35.61 -15.44
CA LYS A 210 -39.68 -35.15 -15.62
C LYS A 210 -40.32 -35.74 -16.86
N SER A 211 -39.58 -35.82 -17.97
CA SER A 211 -40.08 -36.44 -19.21
C SER A 211 -40.37 -37.92 -19.02
N LEU A 212 -39.49 -38.65 -18.33
CA LEU A 212 -39.66 -40.06 -18.04
C LEU A 212 -40.92 -40.32 -17.20
N LEU A 213 -41.18 -39.47 -16.20
CA LEU A 213 -42.38 -39.58 -15.37
C LEU A 213 -43.66 -39.40 -16.21
N LYS A 214 -43.70 -38.37 -17.08
CA LYS A 214 -44.82 -38.16 -18.00
C LYS A 214 -45.04 -39.35 -18.93
N GLN A 215 -43.95 -39.89 -19.48
CA GLN A 215 -44.02 -41.07 -20.33
C GLN A 215 -44.59 -42.29 -19.58
N GLN A 216 -44.24 -42.46 -18.31
CA GLN A 216 -44.80 -43.52 -17.47
C GLN A 216 -46.30 -43.34 -17.22
N GLU A 217 -46.76 -42.11 -16.98
CA GLU A 217 -48.19 -41.77 -16.86
C GLU A 217 -48.94 -42.08 -18.16
N GLU A 218 -48.37 -41.71 -19.30
CA GLU A 218 -48.94 -42.01 -20.63
C GLU A 218 -49.02 -43.52 -20.90
N HIS A 219 -47.95 -44.28 -20.61
CA HIS A 219 -47.97 -45.74 -20.74
C HIS A 219 -49.04 -46.39 -19.86
N THR A 220 -49.20 -45.91 -18.63
CA THR A 220 -50.26 -46.39 -17.72
C THR A 220 -51.65 -46.10 -18.29
N ARG A 221 -51.85 -44.92 -18.86
CA ARG A 221 -53.12 -44.55 -19.51
C ARG A 221 -53.41 -45.40 -20.74
N ILE A 222 -52.41 -45.67 -21.57
CA ILE A 222 -52.55 -46.54 -22.75
C ILE A 222 -52.96 -47.95 -22.31
N ALA A 223 -52.27 -48.53 -21.33
CA ALA A 223 -52.60 -49.86 -20.81
C ALA A 223 -54.05 -49.96 -20.29
N LEU A 224 -54.55 -48.93 -19.60
CA LEU A 224 -55.94 -48.87 -19.16
C LEU A 224 -56.94 -48.81 -20.34
N LEU A 225 -56.63 -48.03 -21.38
CA LEU A 225 -57.46 -47.94 -22.58
C LEU A 225 -57.46 -49.26 -23.36
N GLU A 226 -56.31 -49.93 -23.48
CA GLU A 226 -56.20 -51.25 -24.10
C GLU A 226 -57.05 -52.28 -23.34
N GLN A 227 -57.00 -52.28 -22.01
CA GLN A 227 -57.86 -53.11 -21.18
C GLN A 227 -59.35 -52.82 -21.42
N GLN A 228 -59.73 -51.54 -21.49
CA GLN A 228 -61.11 -51.15 -21.75
C GLN A 228 -61.59 -51.61 -23.13
N ILE A 229 -60.75 -51.46 -24.17
CA ILE A 229 -61.05 -51.94 -25.53
C ILE A 229 -61.24 -53.45 -25.52
N GLN A 230 -60.39 -54.19 -24.80
CA GLN A 230 -60.50 -55.65 -24.70
C GLN A 230 -61.82 -56.06 -24.04
N ILE A 231 -62.21 -55.44 -22.93
CA ILE A 231 -63.47 -55.72 -22.23
C ILE A 231 -64.67 -55.44 -23.15
N CYS A 232 -64.74 -54.25 -23.76
CA CYS A 232 -65.82 -53.90 -24.69
C CYS A 232 -65.90 -54.85 -25.88
N THR A 233 -64.75 -55.32 -26.39
CA THR A 233 -64.69 -56.28 -27.49
C THR A 233 -65.28 -57.63 -27.06
N THR A 234 -64.92 -58.13 -25.88
CA THR A 234 -65.48 -59.38 -25.33
C THR A 234 -66.97 -59.27 -25.05
N ASP A 235 -67.43 -58.16 -24.47
CA ASP A 235 -68.85 -57.93 -24.23
C ASP A 235 -69.65 -57.89 -25.54
N PHE A 236 -69.11 -57.24 -26.57
CA PHE A 236 -69.73 -57.22 -27.90
C PHE A 236 -69.80 -58.60 -28.55
N GLU A 237 -68.76 -59.43 -28.42
CA GLU A 237 -68.76 -60.82 -28.89
C GLU A 237 -69.81 -61.67 -28.17
N ASN A 238 -69.95 -61.49 -26.85
CA ASN A 238 -70.96 -62.16 -26.03
C ASN A 238 -72.38 -61.74 -26.46
N GLU A 239 -72.67 -60.44 -26.60
CA GLU A 239 -73.97 -59.97 -27.07
C GLU A 239 -74.30 -60.48 -28.48
N LYS A 240 -73.29 -60.57 -29.36
CA LYS A 240 -73.47 -61.15 -30.70
C LYS A 240 -73.90 -62.62 -30.60
N LEU A 241 -73.30 -63.40 -29.72
CA LEU A 241 -73.65 -64.81 -29.48
C LEU A 241 -75.06 -64.94 -28.89
N ASP A 242 -75.40 -64.11 -27.90
CA ASP A 242 -76.73 -64.08 -27.29
C ASP A 242 -77.80 -63.73 -28.32
N ARG A 243 -77.56 -62.73 -29.17
CA ARG A 243 -78.45 -62.36 -30.27
C ARG A 243 -78.64 -63.53 -31.25
N GLN A 244 -77.59 -64.25 -31.61
CA GLN A 244 -77.68 -65.43 -32.48
C GLN A 244 -78.50 -66.55 -31.83
N ASN A 245 -78.31 -66.78 -30.53
CA ASN A 245 -79.08 -67.76 -29.76
C ASN A 245 -80.57 -67.39 -29.70
N LEU A 246 -80.90 -66.13 -29.38
CA LEU A 246 -82.28 -65.62 -29.39
C LEU A 246 -82.91 -65.74 -30.79
N GLN A 247 -82.16 -65.43 -31.85
CA GLN A 247 -82.63 -65.60 -33.22
C GLN A 247 -82.92 -67.08 -33.55
N HIS A 248 -82.07 -68.00 -33.08
CA HIS A 248 -82.31 -69.43 -33.22
C HIS A 248 -83.58 -69.87 -32.48
N GLN A 249 -83.75 -69.44 -31.23
CA GLN A 249 -84.93 -69.73 -30.42
C GLN A 249 -86.22 -69.17 -31.07
N LEU A 250 -86.18 -67.93 -31.56
CA LEU A 250 -87.29 -67.33 -32.30
C LEU A 250 -87.68 -68.16 -33.53
N ASN A 251 -86.70 -68.58 -34.33
CA ASN A 251 -86.95 -69.43 -35.49
C ASN A 251 -87.55 -70.79 -35.10
N LYS A 252 -87.15 -71.36 -33.96
CA LYS A 252 -87.73 -72.59 -33.41
C LYS A 252 -89.19 -72.37 -33.04
N VAL A 253 -89.50 -71.31 -32.29
CA VAL A 253 -90.88 -70.94 -31.93
C VAL A 253 -91.73 -70.70 -33.17
N LEU A 254 -91.23 -69.99 -34.18
CA LEU A 254 -91.95 -69.76 -35.44
C LEU A 254 -92.21 -71.04 -36.24
N LYS A 255 -91.32 -72.04 -36.16
CA LYS A 255 -91.54 -73.37 -36.76
C LYS A 255 -92.63 -74.14 -36.00
N GLU A 256 -92.59 -74.15 -34.67
CA GLU A 256 -93.62 -74.81 -33.86
C GLU A 256 -94.98 -74.10 -34.00
N LEU A 257 -95.01 -72.77 -34.08
CA LEU A 257 -96.24 -72.01 -34.36
C LEU A 257 -96.84 -72.39 -35.73
N ARG A 258 -96.00 -72.57 -36.75
CA ARG A 258 -96.44 -73.07 -38.08
C ARG A 258 -97.02 -74.48 -37.98
N LYS A 259 -96.34 -75.40 -37.30
CA LYS A 259 -96.86 -76.76 -37.08
C LYS A 259 -98.18 -76.76 -36.31
N ALA A 260 -98.29 -75.96 -35.25
CA ALA A 260 -99.52 -75.82 -34.47
C ALA A 260 -100.66 -75.26 -35.34
N ARG A 261 -100.39 -74.25 -36.17
CA ARG A 261 -101.36 -73.76 -37.17
C ARG A 261 -101.77 -74.85 -38.16
N GLU A 262 -100.82 -75.61 -38.73
CA GLU A 262 -101.13 -76.72 -39.63
C GLU A 262 -101.97 -77.82 -38.94
N GLN A 263 -101.70 -78.12 -37.67
CA GLN A 263 -102.50 -79.05 -36.87
C GLN A 263 -103.92 -78.52 -36.65
N ILE A 264 -104.08 -77.22 -36.35
CA ILE A 264 -105.40 -76.58 -36.24
C ILE A 264 -106.16 -76.70 -37.57
N THR A 265 -105.53 -76.36 -38.70
CA THR A 265 -106.14 -76.47 -40.04
C THR A 265 -106.50 -77.91 -40.41
N ARG A 266 -105.76 -78.92 -39.93
CA ARG A 266 -106.08 -80.35 -40.13
C ARG A 266 -107.21 -80.86 -39.25
N LEU A 267 -107.46 -80.23 -38.11
CA LEU A 267 -108.60 -80.55 -37.21
C LEU A 267 -109.88 -79.82 -37.63
N GLU A 268 -109.77 -78.79 -38.47
CA GLU A 268 -110.85 -77.97 -39.01
C GLU A 268 -111.88 -78.75 -39.89
N PRO A 269 -111.59 -79.88 -40.57
CA PRO A 269 -112.59 -80.62 -41.36
C PRO A 269 -113.50 -81.58 -40.57
N LEU A 270 -113.32 -81.79 -39.27
CA LEU A 270 -114.11 -82.79 -38.49
C LEU A 270 -115.19 -82.18 -37.57
N LYS A 271 -115.44 -80.87 -37.64
CA LYS A 271 -116.58 -80.22 -36.98
C LYS A 271 -117.18 -79.10 -37.83
N LEU A 272 -117.66 -79.40 -39.03
CA LEU A 272 -118.60 -78.53 -39.75
C LEU A 272 -119.44 -79.31 -40.78
N GLN A 273 -120.15 -80.34 -40.30
CA GLN A 273 -121.35 -80.85 -40.97
C GLN A 273 -122.42 -81.16 -39.92
N GLU A 274 -122.82 -80.16 -39.13
CA GLU A 274 -124.17 -80.11 -38.57
C GLU A 274 -124.47 -78.69 -38.07
N SER A 275 -125.61 -78.19 -38.56
CA SER A 275 -126.28 -76.95 -38.17
C SER A 275 -125.64 -75.63 -38.64
N GLY A 276 -126.19 -75.12 -39.75
CA GLY A 276 -125.92 -73.77 -40.24
C GLY A 276 -126.66 -72.66 -39.48
N ARG A 277 -126.07 -71.46 -39.63
CA ARG A 277 -126.58 -70.08 -39.52
C ARG A 277 -127.20 -69.64 -38.18
N MET A 278 -126.47 -68.83 -37.39
CA MET A 278 -126.28 -67.33 -37.44
C MET A 278 -127.50 -66.60 -36.83
N GLU A 279 -127.43 -65.74 -35.80
CA GLU A 279 -126.35 -64.95 -35.15
C GLU A 279 -126.66 -64.70 -33.65
N PRO A 280 -125.66 -64.22 -32.87
CA PRO A 280 -125.87 -63.04 -32.01
C PRO A 280 -124.68 -62.06 -32.06
N GLN A 281 -124.88 -60.75 -32.15
CA GLN A 281 -125.21 -59.80 -31.08
C GLN A 281 -124.06 -59.45 -30.12
N GLU A 282 -123.86 -58.14 -30.03
CA GLU A 282 -123.11 -57.29 -29.10
C GLU A 282 -122.91 -57.80 -27.66
N GLY A 283 -121.72 -57.50 -27.13
CA GLY A 283 -121.61 -56.77 -25.86
C GLY A 283 -121.02 -57.48 -24.64
N LEU A 284 -119.86 -56.95 -24.20
CA LEU A 284 -119.39 -56.84 -22.80
C LEU A 284 -118.81 -58.13 -22.17
N GLN A 285 -117.74 -58.12 -21.35
CA GLN A 285 -117.17 -57.06 -20.52
C GLN A 285 -115.82 -57.50 -19.92
N ALA A 286 -114.94 -56.50 -19.72
CA ALA A 286 -114.16 -56.27 -18.51
C ALA A 286 -113.45 -57.44 -17.82
N ALA A 287 -112.12 -57.47 -17.93
CA ALA A 287 -111.21 -57.51 -16.78
C ALA A 287 -109.79 -57.15 -17.23
N PHE A 288 -109.07 -56.38 -16.41
CA PHE A 288 -107.64 -56.03 -16.51
C PHE A 288 -107.22 -54.89 -17.44
N GLU A 289 -107.57 -53.66 -17.06
CA GLU A 289 -106.67 -52.52 -17.25
C GLU A 289 -106.82 -51.55 -16.07
N GLU A 290 -106.38 -52.02 -14.90
CA GLU A 290 -106.22 -51.19 -13.72
C GLU A 290 -104.78 -51.37 -13.23
N LYS A 291 -104.12 -50.23 -12.97
CA LYS A 291 -102.83 -50.06 -12.28
C LYS A 291 -101.59 -50.20 -13.16
N MET A 292 -101.06 -49.06 -13.59
CA MET A 292 -99.85 -48.48 -12.98
C MET A 292 -99.35 -47.30 -13.83
N THR A 293 -100.03 -46.15 -13.69
CA THR A 293 -99.37 -44.86 -13.75
C THR A 293 -98.43 -44.78 -12.54
N VAL A 294 -97.12 -44.96 -12.75
CA VAL A 294 -96.09 -44.77 -11.73
C VAL A 294 -95.14 -43.69 -12.19
N TYR A 295 -95.31 -42.55 -11.51
CA TYR A 295 -94.28 -41.59 -11.11
C TYR A 295 -93.25 -41.17 -12.16
N ASP A 296 -93.45 -39.99 -12.72
CA ASP A 296 -92.33 -39.05 -12.86
C ASP A 296 -92.71 -37.71 -12.21
N ARG A 297 -92.51 -37.66 -10.89
CA ARG A 297 -92.47 -36.43 -10.11
C ARG A 297 -91.10 -36.35 -9.45
N SER A 298 -90.14 -35.79 -10.18
CA SER A 298 -88.95 -35.20 -9.57
C SER A 298 -88.92 -33.69 -9.86
N PRO A 299 -88.96 -32.85 -8.83
CA PRO A 299 -88.95 -31.39 -8.97
C PRO A 299 -87.57 -30.89 -9.39
N SER A 300 -87.56 -29.77 -10.08
CA SER A 300 -86.39 -28.95 -10.38
C SER A 300 -85.65 -28.55 -9.10
N LEU A 301 -84.64 -29.34 -8.71
CA LEU A 301 -83.65 -28.89 -7.74
C LEU A 301 -82.81 -27.79 -8.40
N LYS A 302 -83.06 -26.55 -8.01
CA LYS A 302 -82.05 -25.48 -8.06
C LYS A 302 -80.80 -26.03 -7.36
N ARG A 303 -79.77 -26.39 -8.14
CA ARG A 303 -78.41 -26.62 -7.61
C ARG A 303 -77.96 -25.32 -6.94
N SER A 304 -78.04 -25.26 -5.62
CA SER A 304 -77.15 -24.42 -4.84
C SER A 304 -75.73 -24.94 -5.12
N ASN A 305 -74.94 -24.16 -5.86
CA ASN A 305 -73.56 -24.51 -6.18
C ASN A 305 -72.75 -24.55 -4.88
N LEU A 306 -72.24 -25.72 -4.49
CA LEU A 306 -71.37 -25.95 -3.32
C LEU A 306 -70.06 -25.12 -3.35
N LEU A 307 -69.78 -24.43 -4.46
CA LEU A 307 -68.61 -23.56 -4.62
C LEU A 307 -68.83 -22.14 -4.05
N ASP A 308 -70.03 -21.81 -3.56
CA ASP A 308 -70.32 -20.50 -2.96
C ASP A 308 -69.98 -20.43 -1.45
N GLU A 309 -69.65 -21.56 -0.83
CA GLU A 309 -69.25 -21.64 0.59
C GLU A 309 -67.72 -21.54 0.80
N SER A 310 -66.95 -21.47 -0.28
CA SER A 310 -65.48 -21.35 -0.25
C SER A 310 -65.02 -20.07 -0.95
N PHE A 311 -64.12 -19.33 -0.31
CA PHE A 311 -63.63 -18.03 -0.80
C PHE A 311 -62.16 -18.12 -1.21
N LEU A 312 -61.82 -17.51 -2.33
CA LEU A 312 -60.47 -17.33 -2.84
C LEU A 312 -60.04 -15.88 -2.64
N GLU A 313 -58.79 -15.65 -2.26
CA GLU A 313 -58.27 -14.30 -1.98
C GLU A 313 -57.29 -13.85 -3.05
N CYS A 314 -57.33 -12.56 -3.39
CA CYS A 314 -56.25 -11.94 -4.15
C CYS A 314 -54.97 -11.86 -3.30
N PRO A 315 -53.82 -12.38 -3.78
CA PRO A 315 -52.58 -12.41 -2.98
C PRO A 315 -52.00 -11.02 -2.69
N LYS A 316 -52.38 -9.98 -3.44
CA LYS A 316 -51.90 -8.60 -3.25
C LYS A 316 -52.78 -7.79 -2.28
N CYS A 317 -54.09 -7.73 -2.50
CA CYS A 317 -55.01 -6.86 -1.74
C CYS A 317 -55.89 -7.61 -0.74
N LYS A 318 -55.84 -8.95 -0.72
CA LYS A 318 -56.65 -9.85 0.13
C LYS A 318 -58.17 -9.72 -0.01
N MET A 319 -58.65 -9.13 -1.10
CA MET A 319 -60.08 -9.11 -1.41
C MET A 319 -60.57 -10.54 -1.68
N GLN A 320 -61.67 -10.92 -1.03
CA GLN A 320 -62.22 -12.27 -1.06
C GLN A 320 -63.31 -12.38 -2.13
N TYR A 321 -63.24 -13.45 -2.92
CA TYR A 321 -64.20 -13.76 -3.96
C TYR A 321 -64.73 -15.19 -3.76
N PRO A 322 -66.05 -15.43 -3.90
CA PRO A 322 -66.58 -16.79 -3.90
C PRO A 322 -65.92 -17.63 -5.02
N THR A 323 -65.68 -18.93 -4.76
CA THR A 323 -65.03 -19.82 -5.74
C THR A 323 -65.87 -19.97 -7.02
N SER A 324 -67.18 -19.79 -6.92
CA SER A 324 -68.10 -19.68 -8.06
C SER A 324 -67.75 -18.54 -9.03
N GLN A 325 -67.10 -17.46 -8.55
CA GLN A 325 -66.73 -16.26 -9.30
C GLN A 325 -65.21 -16.17 -9.60
N HIS A 326 -64.51 -17.31 -9.70
CA HIS A 326 -63.05 -17.32 -9.93
C HIS A 326 -62.59 -16.52 -11.17
N ARG A 327 -63.43 -16.38 -12.22
CA ARG A 327 -63.10 -15.57 -13.40
C ARG A 327 -63.00 -14.07 -13.08
N GLU A 328 -63.82 -13.59 -12.16
CA GLU A 328 -63.81 -12.19 -11.71
C GLU A 328 -62.58 -11.90 -10.84
N LEU A 329 -62.16 -12.87 -10.02
CA LEU A 329 -60.90 -12.81 -9.28
C LEU A 329 -59.69 -12.75 -10.22
N LEU A 330 -59.66 -13.55 -11.29
CA LEU A 330 -58.55 -13.52 -12.27
C LEU A 330 -58.47 -12.16 -12.97
N ALA A 331 -59.60 -11.62 -13.43
CA ALA A 331 -59.65 -10.27 -13.99
C ALA A 331 -59.19 -9.21 -12.96
N HIS A 332 -59.60 -9.34 -11.70
CA HIS A 332 -59.14 -8.47 -10.62
C HIS A 332 -57.63 -8.59 -10.39
N ILE A 333 -57.06 -9.79 -10.42
CA ILE A 333 -55.61 -10.02 -10.27
C ILE A 333 -54.84 -9.37 -11.41
N ASP A 334 -55.33 -9.44 -12.65
CA ASP A 334 -54.70 -8.78 -13.80
C ASP A 334 -54.62 -7.25 -13.63
N PHE A 335 -55.66 -6.61 -13.06
CA PHE A 335 -55.62 -5.18 -12.71
C PHE A 335 -54.85 -4.87 -11.42
N CYS A 336 -54.85 -5.78 -10.44
CA CYS A 336 -54.19 -5.58 -9.16
C CYS A 336 -52.67 -5.81 -9.24
N THR A 337 -52.21 -6.56 -10.26
CA THR A 337 -50.78 -6.84 -10.53
C THR A 337 -50.09 -5.80 -11.39
N ALA A 338 -50.83 -5.05 -12.22
CA ALA A 338 -50.40 -3.74 -12.71
C ALA A 338 -50.12 -2.78 -11.55
#